data_AF-A0ABD4HQR6-F1
#
_entry.id   AF-A0ABD4HQR6-F1
#
_cell.length_a   1.000
_cell.length_b   1.000
_cell.length_c   1.000
_cell.angle_alpha   90.00
_cell.angle_beta   90.00
_cell.angle_gamma   90.00
#
_symmetry.space_group_name_H-M   'P 1'
#
loop_
_entity.id
_entity.type
_entity.pdbx_description
1 polymer ?
#
loop_
_entity_poly.entity_id
_entity_poly.type
_entity_poly.pdbx_seq_one_letter_code
_entity_poly.pdbx_strand_id
1 'polypeptide(L)'
;MKKYIVNKRAIDNDELLQLIIASDGIYESTLQNLLQCNRTSLEARLKTLEKHKWISKRKLSKHFYFAKKFDLDNLNQLDLQADALQKMLTLGFRTSSVSITTNQQKQVTASFHSAVKKIYTHKNFSQKPQAFQLFNQCLSNENKELFSKFINHHHVEIPIQFSSICDENQLIYTKSLD
;
A
#
# COMPACT_ATOMS: atom_id res chain seq x y z
N MET A 1 -10.55 -4.74 19.42
CA MET A 1 -10.64 -4.84 17.94
C MET A 1 -9.75 -3.77 17.33
N LYS A 2 -8.70 -4.13 16.57
CA LYS A 2 -7.96 -3.14 15.77
C LYS A 2 -8.92 -2.55 14.74
N LYS A 3 -9.14 -1.24 14.76
CA LYS A 3 -10.04 -0.55 13.83
C LYS A 3 -9.25 -0.29 12.54
N TYR A 4 -9.44 -1.13 11.53
CA TYR A 4 -8.77 -1.00 10.23
C TYR A 4 -9.18 0.32 9.55
N ILE A 5 -8.19 1.05 9.02
CA ILE A 5 -8.43 2.32 8.35
C ILE A 5 -8.82 2.01 6.90
N VAL A 6 -9.97 2.55 6.48
CA VAL A 6 -10.50 2.34 5.14
C VAL A 6 -9.99 3.45 4.20
N ASN A 7 -9.49 3.04 3.05
CA ASN A 7 -9.21 3.91 1.91
C ASN A 7 -10.52 4.31 1.24
N LYS A 8 -10.59 5.57 0.79
CA LYS A 8 -11.78 6.12 0.15
C LYS A 8 -11.89 5.74 -1.33
N ARG A 9 -10.83 5.17 -1.93
CA ARG A 9 -10.85 4.75 -3.33
C ARG A 9 -11.81 3.58 -3.55
N ALA A 10 -12.45 3.55 -4.72
CA ALA A 10 -13.22 2.39 -5.15
C ALA A 10 -12.31 1.19 -5.42
N ILE A 11 -12.82 -0.03 -5.19
CA ILE A 11 -12.11 -1.26 -5.56
C ILE A 11 -12.25 -1.44 -7.07
N ASP A 12 -11.13 -1.45 -7.77
CA ASP A 12 -11.05 -1.82 -9.18
C ASP A 12 -11.06 -3.36 -9.31
N ASN A 13 -11.90 -3.89 -10.20
CA ASN A 13 -12.04 -5.32 -10.42
C ASN A 13 -10.81 -5.92 -11.12
N ASP A 14 -10.19 -5.18 -12.03
CA ASP A 14 -9.02 -5.65 -12.77
C ASP A 14 -7.80 -5.68 -11.86
N GLU A 15 -7.63 -4.65 -11.03
CA GLU A 15 -6.62 -4.61 -9.97
C GLU A 15 -6.82 -5.77 -8.98
N LEU A 16 -8.05 -5.99 -8.51
CA LEU A 16 -8.38 -7.10 -7.60
C LEU A 16 -8.06 -8.47 -8.23
N LEU A 17 -8.44 -8.67 -9.49
CA LEU A 17 -8.17 -9.91 -10.21
C LEU A 17 -6.66 -10.13 -10.40
N GLN A 18 -5.92 -9.10 -10.80
CA GLN A 18 -4.47 -9.15 -10.96
C GLN A 18 -3.77 -9.50 -9.65
N LEU A 19 -4.20 -8.93 -8.52
CA LEU A 19 -3.65 -9.27 -7.20
C LEU A 19 -3.86 -10.76 -6.87
N ILE A 20 -5.06 -11.28 -7.11
CA ILE A 20 -5.37 -12.69 -6.83
C ILE A 20 -4.55 -13.61 -7.75
N ILE A 21 -4.42 -13.27 -9.03
CA ILE A 21 -3.64 -14.05 -9.99
C ILE A 21 -2.16 -14.03 -9.61
N ALA A 22 -1.58 -12.85 -9.37
CA ALA A 22 -0.16 -12.70 -9.05
C ALA A 22 0.20 -13.33 -7.70
N SER A 23 -0.76 -13.38 -6.77
CA SER A 23 -0.54 -13.97 -5.45
C SER A 23 -0.50 -15.49 -5.43
N ASP A 24 -0.99 -16.19 -6.46
CA ASP A 24 -1.20 -17.66 -6.47
C ASP A 24 -1.92 -18.20 -5.20
N GLY A 25 -2.72 -17.37 -4.54
CA GLY A 25 -3.32 -17.69 -3.25
C GLY A 25 -3.15 -16.55 -2.26
N ILE A 26 -4.28 -15.97 -1.83
CA ILE A 26 -4.29 -14.89 -0.85
C ILE A 26 -5.50 -14.99 0.08
N TYR A 27 -5.29 -14.66 1.37
CA TYR A 27 -6.38 -14.56 2.34
C TYR A 27 -7.28 -13.37 2.04
N GLU A 28 -8.57 -13.53 2.34
CA GLU A 28 -9.55 -12.42 2.27
C GLU A 28 -9.13 -11.25 3.18
N SER A 29 -8.62 -11.54 4.38
CA SER A 29 -8.11 -10.52 5.31
C SER A 29 -6.90 -9.77 4.75
N THR A 30 -5.98 -10.48 4.07
CA THR A 30 -4.81 -9.87 3.45
C THR A 30 -5.23 -8.97 2.27
N LEU A 31 -6.19 -9.40 1.44
CA LEU A 31 -6.78 -8.54 0.40
C LEU A 31 -7.46 -7.30 0.98
N GLN A 32 -8.21 -7.47 2.08
CA GLN A 32 -8.85 -6.36 2.77
C GLN A 32 -7.81 -5.33 3.26
N ASN A 33 -6.68 -5.80 3.77
CA ASN A 33 -5.59 -4.95 4.25
C ASN A 33 -4.83 -4.26 3.09
N LEU A 34 -4.53 -4.98 2.00
CA LEU A 34 -3.84 -4.48 0.82
C LEU A 34 -4.64 -3.40 0.08
N LEU A 35 -5.91 -3.71 -0.20
CA LEU A 35 -6.83 -2.78 -0.85
C LEU A 35 -7.37 -1.74 0.14
N GLN A 36 -7.07 -1.91 1.43
CA GLN A 36 -7.49 -1.03 2.51
C GLN A 36 -9.01 -0.78 2.49
N CYS A 37 -9.79 -1.80 2.19
CA CYS A 37 -11.21 -1.65 1.91
C CYS A 37 -12.08 -2.20 3.06
N ASN A 38 -13.38 -1.94 2.99
CA ASN A 38 -14.32 -2.56 3.91
C ASN A 38 -14.67 -3.98 3.45
N ARG A 39 -14.94 -4.86 4.42
CA ARG A 39 -15.22 -6.29 4.17
C ARG A 39 -16.39 -6.50 3.22
N THR A 40 -17.49 -5.77 3.40
CA THR A 40 -18.72 -5.91 2.60
C THR A 40 -18.48 -5.61 1.12
N SER A 41 -17.71 -4.56 0.82
CA SER A 41 -17.39 -4.16 -0.57
C SER A 41 -16.48 -5.19 -1.22
N LEU A 42 -15.50 -5.70 -0.48
CA LEU A 42 -14.60 -6.75 -0.95
C LEU A 42 -15.38 -8.04 -1.26
N GLU A 43 -16.21 -8.51 -0.32
CA GLU A 43 -17.03 -9.72 -0.49
C GLU A 43 -17.92 -9.64 -1.74
N ALA A 44 -18.55 -8.49 -2.01
CA ALA A 44 -19.40 -8.29 -3.17
C ALA A 44 -18.62 -8.41 -4.50
N ARG A 45 -17.40 -7.88 -4.56
CA ARG A 45 -16.53 -7.99 -5.75
C ARG A 45 -16.00 -9.41 -5.92
N LEU A 46 -15.57 -10.06 -4.85
CA LEU A 46 -15.10 -11.45 -4.88
C LEU A 46 -16.19 -12.41 -5.36
N LYS A 47 -17.44 -12.26 -4.90
CA LYS A 47 -18.58 -13.06 -5.39
C LYS A 47 -18.82 -12.89 -6.89
N THR A 48 -18.64 -11.67 -7.41
CA THR A 48 -18.75 -11.41 -8.85
C THR A 48 -17.66 -12.18 -9.62
N LEU A 49 -16.40 -12.08 -9.20
CA LEU A 49 -15.27 -12.78 -9.84
C LEU A 49 -15.41 -14.30 -9.76
N GLU A 50 -15.90 -14.82 -8.63
CA GLU A 50 -16.19 -16.25 -8.42
C GLU A 50 -17.32 -16.75 -9.33
N LYS A 51 -18.41 -15.98 -9.47
CA LYS A 51 -19.51 -16.30 -10.39
C LYS A 51 -19.04 -16.42 -11.84
N HIS A 52 -18.07 -15.59 -12.23
CA HIS A 52 -17.44 -15.63 -13.56
C HIS A 52 -16.36 -16.73 -13.70
N LYS A 53 -16.11 -17.51 -12.64
CA LYS A 53 -15.10 -18.60 -12.59
C LYS A 53 -13.66 -18.11 -12.83
N TRP A 54 -13.38 -16.83 -12.56
CA TRP A 54 -12.03 -16.27 -12.73
C TRP A 54 -11.12 -16.56 -11.53
N ILE A 55 -11.73 -16.79 -10.36
CA ILE A 55 -11.06 -17.16 -9.11
C ILE A 55 -11.85 -18.28 -8.43
N SER A 56 -11.20 -19.06 -7.56
CA SER A 56 -11.86 -20.08 -6.73
C SER A 56 -11.74 -19.74 -5.25
N LYS A 57 -12.87 -19.71 -4.54
CA LYS A 57 -12.90 -19.62 -3.08
C LYS A 57 -12.65 -21.00 -2.47
N ARG A 58 -11.71 -21.09 -1.53
CA ARG A 58 -11.55 -22.27 -0.67
C ARG A 58 -11.59 -21.89 0.79
N LYS A 59 -11.95 -22.85 1.64
CA LYS A 59 -11.87 -22.75 3.09
C LYS A 59 -10.82 -23.73 3.58
N LEU A 60 -9.86 -23.24 4.34
CA LEU A 60 -8.85 -24.01 5.04
C LEU A 60 -8.86 -23.50 6.49
N SER A 61 -9.16 -24.41 7.42
CA SER A 61 -9.44 -24.06 8.82
C SER A 61 -10.51 -22.95 8.95
N LYS A 62 -10.19 -21.85 9.65
CA LYS A 62 -11.11 -20.72 9.92
C LYS A 62 -11.07 -19.61 8.87
N HIS A 63 -10.23 -19.71 7.84
CA HIS A 63 -10.00 -18.63 6.88
C HIS A 63 -10.52 -18.98 5.47
N PHE A 64 -10.74 -17.95 4.66
CA PHE A 64 -11.08 -18.06 3.25
C PHE A 64 -9.95 -17.53 2.37
N TYR A 65 -9.76 -18.20 1.23
CA TYR A 65 -8.63 -18.00 0.31
C TYR A 65 -9.13 -17.93 -1.12
N PHE A 66 -8.48 -17.12 -1.95
CA PHE A 66 -8.79 -16.96 -3.37
C PHE A 66 -7.53 -17.14 -4.21
N ALA A 67 -7.61 -17.93 -5.28
CA ALA A 67 -6.51 -18.17 -6.20
C ALA A 67 -7.01 -18.56 -7.61
N LYS A 68 -6.17 -18.34 -8.63
CA LYS A 68 -6.31 -18.95 -9.96
C LYS A 68 -5.57 -20.30 -10.05
N LYS A 69 -4.38 -20.38 -9.45
CA LYS A 69 -3.59 -21.60 -9.23
C LYS A 69 -3.08 -21.56 -7.78
N PHE A 70 -3.07 -22.70 -7.07
CA PHE A 70 -2.84 -22.74 -5.62
C PHE A 70 -1.35 -22.91 -5.28
N ASP A 71 -0.80 -21.95 -4.55
CA ASP A 71 0.50 -21.97 -3.86
C ASP A 71 0.31 -21.42 -2.43
N LEU A 72 0.42 -22.30 -1.44
CA LEU A 72 0.19 -21.97 -0.03
C LEU A 72 1.46 -21.47 0.69
N ASP A 73 2.64 -21.66 0.09
CA ASP A 73 3.92 -21.52 0.80
C ASP A 73 4.28 -20.05 1.10
N ASN A 74 3.64 -19.11 0.40
CA ASN A 74 3.96 -17.68 0.47
C ASN A 74 2.88 -16.80 1.15
N LEU A 75 1.87 -17.40 1.77
CA LEU A 75 0.73 -16.67 2.36
C LEU A 75 1.11 -15.74 3.51
N ASN A 76 2.04 -16.15 4.37
CA ASN A 76 2.46 -15.35 5.53
C ASN A 76 3.27 -14.11 5.13
N GLN A 77 4.04 -14.20 4.03
CA GLN A 77 4.86 -13.09 3.53
C GLN A 77 4.01 -11.92 3.05
N LEU A 78 2.92 -12.22 2.33
CA LEU A 78 1.96 -11.21 1.88
C LEU A 78 1.22 -10.55 3.05
N ASP A 79 0.95 -11.29 4.12
CA ASP A 79 0.25 -10.73 5.29
C ASP A 79 1.10 -9.71 6.06
N LEU A 80 2.42 -9.97 6.18
CA LEU A 80 3.36 -9.01 6.76
C LEU A 80 3.48 -7.72 5.94
N GLN A 81 3.55 -7.84 4.61
CA GLN A 81 3.59 -6.70 3.70
C GLN A 81 2.27 -5.90 3.76
N ALA A 82 1.12 -6.58 3.92
CA ALA A 82 -0.16 -5.94 4.10
C ALA A 82 -0.31 -5.19 5.44
N ASP A 83 0.25 -5.72 6.54
CA ASP A 83 0.28 -5.01 7.83
C ASP A 83 1.17 -3.75 7.76
N ALA A 84 2.30 -3.80 7.05
CA ALA A 84 3.14 -2.64 6.81
C ALA A 84 2.38 -1.53 6.04
N LEU A 85 1.62 -1.91 5.01
CA LEU A 85 0.80 -0.99 4.23
C LEU A 85 -0.34 -0.36 5.07
N GLN A 86 -0.91 -1.06 6.04
CA GLN A 86 -1.86 -0.50 7.01
C GLN A 86 -1.22 0.52 7.97
N LYS A 87 0.06 0.35 8.32
CA LYS A 87 0.80 1.35 9.12
C LYS A 87 0.99 2.66 8.35
N MET A 88 1.20 2.62 7.04
CA MET A 88 1.28 3.83 6.20
C MET A 88 0.01 4.68 6.25
N LEU A 89 -1.18 4.05 6.26
CA LEU A 89 -2.46 4.76 6.46
C LEU A 89 -2.53 5.47 7.80
N THR A 90 -2.02 4.82 8.86
CA THR A 90 -2.00 5.40 10.21
C THR A 90 -1.19 6.70 10.20
N LEU A 91 -0.08 6.72 9.45
CA LEU A 91 0.78 7.90 9.24
C LEU A 91 0.15 8.99 8.35
N GLY A 92 -1.06 8.78 7.83
CA GLY A 92 -1.82 9.76 7.05
C GLY A 92 -1.69 9.62 5.53
N PHE A 93 -0.96 8.62 5.05
CA PHE A 93 -0.86 8.31 3.61
C PHE A 93 -2.14 7.63 3.11
N ARG A 94 -2.41 7.76 1.81
CA ARG A 94 -3.51 7.12 1.10
C ARG A 94 -2.95 6.39 -0.10
N THR A 95 -3.36 5.15 -0.32
CA THR A 95 -2.86 4.37 -1.45
C THR A 95 -3.59 4.75 -2.74
N SER A 96 -2.83 5.05 -3.78
CA SER A 96 -3.30 5.32 -5.15
C SER A 96 -3.44 4.02 -5.94
N SER A 97 -2.39 3.19 -5.92
CA SER A 97 -2.31 1.90 -6.63
C SER A 97 -1.57 0.87 -5.78
N VAL A 98 -1.94 -0.40 -5.94
CA VAL A 98 -1.25 -1.56 -5.35
C VAL A 98 -1.10 -2.63 -6.42
N SER A 99 0.09 -3.22 -6.50
CA SER A 99 0.37 -4.36 -7.35
C SER A 99 1.20 -5.40 -6.59
N ILE A 100 1.11 -6.65 -7.04
CA ILE A 100 1.99 -7.74 -6.59
C ILE A 100 2.79 -8.18 -7.79
N THR A 101 4.11 -8.26 -7.63
CA THR A 101 5.02 -8.86 -8.59
C THR A 101 5.63 -10.12 -8.01
N THR A 102 5.73 -11.15 -8.84
CA THR A 102 6.28 -12.45 -8.47
C THR A 102 7.55 -12.68 -9.28
N ASN A 103 8.69 -12.39 -8.65
CA ASN A 103 10.01 -12.73 -9.18
C ASN A 103 10.52 -13.97 -8.45
N GLN A 104 11.64 -13.88 -7.74
CA GLN A 104 12.12 -14.91 -6.82
C GLN A 104 11.22 -15.04 -5.57
N GLN A 105 10.54 -13.95 -5.20
CA GLN A 105 9.60 -13.86 -4.07
C GLN A 105 8.44 -12.91 -4.43
N LYS A 106 7.34 -12.99 -3.69
CA LYS A 106 6.16 -12.13 -3.88
C LYS A 106 6.38 -10.79 -3.19
N GLN A 107 6.30 -9.70 -3.96
CA GLN A 107 6.54 -8.33 -3.48
C GLN A 107 5.34 -7.44 -3.77
N VAL A 108 4.93 -6.65 -2.77
CA VAL A 108 3.86 -5.66 -2.88
C VAL A 108 4.49 -4.32 -3.23
N THR A 109 4.08 -3.74 -4.35
CA THR A 109 4.43 -2.35 -4.70
C THR A 109 3.18 -1.50 -4.56
N ALA A 110 3.31 -0.34 -3.91
CA ALA A 110 2.20 0.58 -3.73
C ALA A 110 2.63 2.02 -3.95
N SER A 111 1.79 2.78 -4.63
CA SER A 111 1.96 4.24 -4.72
C SER A 111 1.06 4.91 -3.70
N PHE A 112 1.61 5.85 -2.93
CA PHE A 112 0.87 6.55 -1.88
C PHE A 112 0.82 8.04 -2.15
N HIS A 113 -0.32 8.67 -1.93
CA HIS A 113 -0.45 10.12 -1.86
C HIS A 113 -0.76 10.57 -0.41
N SER A 114 -0.23 11.72 0.00
CA SER A 114 -0.60 12.30 1.29
C SER A 114 -0.56 13.81 1.27
N ALA A 115 -1.45 14.42 2.05
CA ALA A 115 -1.31 15.83 2.38
C ALA A 115 -0.19 15.99 3.41
N VAL A 116 0.84 16.74 3.04
CA VAL A 116 2.03 17.01 3.86
C VAL A 116 1.65 17.53 5.25
N LYS A 117 0.62 18.38 5.34
CA LYS A 117 0.02 18.83 6.60
C LYS A 117 -0.39 17.66 7.51
N LYS A 118 -1.01 16.61 6.97
CA LYS A 118 -1.45 15.43 7.74
C LYS A 118 -0.27 14.62 8.27
N ILE A 119 0.79 14.47 7.47
CA ILE A 119 2.02 13.78 7.89
C ILE A 119 2.65 14.50 9.08
N TYR A 120 2.89 15.82 8.97
CA TYR A 120 3.52 16.61 10.04
C TYR A 120 2.65 16.79 11.29
N THR A 121 1.33 16.60 11.20
CA THR A 121 0.43 16.61 12.36
C THR A 121 0.21 15.23 12.97
N HIS A 122 0.77 14.16 12.38
CA HIS A 122 0.66 12.83 12.94
C HIS A 122 1.42 12.79 14.28
N LYS A 123 0.81 12.23 15.32
CA LYS A 123 1.32 12.26 16.71
C LYS A 123 2.76 11.74 16.89
N ASN A 124 3.24 10.94 15.93
CA ASN A 124 4.56 10.32 15.96
C ASN A 124 5.55 10.94 14.97
N PHE A 125 5.20 12.03 14.28
CA PHE A 125 6.05 12.65 13.27
C PHE A 125 6.67 13.96 13.79
N SER A 126 7.90 13.88 14.30
CA SER A 126 8.58 14.99 14.99
C SER A 126 9.46 15.87 14.08
N GLN A 127 9.50 15.63 12.77
CA GLN A 127 10.42 16.32 11.85
C GLN A 127 9.93 17.67 11.31
N LYS A 128 8.76 18.15 11.74
CA LYS A 128 8.24 19.47 11.34
C LYS A 128 9.26 20.61 11.55
N PRO A 129 10.01 20.68 12.67
CA PRO A 129 11.03 21.70 12.86
C PRO A 129 12.20 21.61 11.87
N GLN A 130 12.61 20.40 11.47
CA GLN A 130 13.68 20.19 10.50
C GLN A 130 13.28 20.66 9.09
N ALA A 131 12.03 20.43 8.68
CA ALA A 131 11.52 20.92 7.39
C ALA A 131 11.55 22.46 7.31
N PHE A 132 11.19 23.16 8.40
CA PHE A 132 11.28 24.63 8.44
C PHE A 132 12.73 25.13 8.51
N GLN A 133 13.65 24.38 9.14
CA GLN A 133 15.07 24.71 9.10
C GLN A 133 15.64 24.65 7.67
N LEU A 134 15.32 23.59 6.92
CA LEU A 134 15.73 23.45 5.52
C LEU A 134 15.13 24.54 4.61
N PHE A 135 13.87 24.90 4.83
CA PHE A 135 13.24 26.03 4.13
C PHE A 135 14.01 27.34 4.31
N ASN A 136 14.48 27.61 5.54
CA ASN A 136 15.25 28.82 5.83
C ASN A 136 16.66 28.81 5.21
N GLN A 137 17.20 27.62 4.92
CA GLN A 137 18.50 27.43 4.27
C GLN A 137 18.45 27.53 2.74
N CYS A 138 17.26 27.61 2.13
CA CYS A 138 17.13 27.80 0.68
C CYS A 138 17.78 29.14 0.25
N LEU A 139 18.69 29.06 -0.72
CA LEU A 139 19.52 30.19 -1.17
C LEU A 139 18.80 31.19 -2.08
N SER A 140 17.69 30.80 -2.72
CA SER A 140 16.92 31.65 -3.65
C SER A 140 15.44 31.72 -3.29
N ASN A 141 14.78 32.81 -3.70
CA ASN A 141 13.35 32.98 -3.52
C ASN A 141 12.53 31.94 -4.32
N GLU A 142 13.00 31.55 -5.51
CA GLU A 142 12.39 30.47 -6.30
C GLU A 142 12.47 29.12 -5.59
N ASN A 143 13.62 28.79 -4.99
CA ASN A 143 13.78 27.56 -4.20
C ASN A 143 12.89 27.60 -2.96
N LYS A 144 12.77 28.75 -2.30
CA LYS A 144 11.82 28.93 -1.19
C LYS A 144 10.39 28.77 -1.66
N GLU A 145 9.99 29.33 -2.80
CA GLU A 145 8.63 29.20 -3.31
C GLU A 145 8.30 27.75 -3.66
N LEU A 146 9.22 27.03 -4.30
CA LEU A 146 9.09 25.61 -4.64
C LEU A 146 9.05 24.73 -3.37
N PHE A 147 9.93 24.96 -2.40
CA PHE A 147 9.93 24.25 -1.13
C PHE A 147 8.70 24.58 -0.27
N SER A 148 8.24 25.83 -0.30
CA SER A 148 6.98 26.26 0.30
C SER A 148 5.79 25.55 -0.35
N LYS A 149 5.78 25.36 -1.68
CA LYS A 149 4.78 24.53 -2.36
C LYS A 149 4.85 23.08 -1.84
N PHE A 150 6.03 22.53 -1.57
CA PHE A 150 6.16 21.20 -0.98
C PHE A 150 5.64 21.12 0.47
N ILE A 151 5.92 22.13 1.31
CA ILE A 151 5.45 22.20 2.70
C ILE A 151 3.93 22.49 2.78
N ASN A 152 3.43 23.35 1.90
CA ASN A 152 2.11 23.96 1.99
C ASN A 152 1.08 23.38 0.99
N HIS A 153 1.47 22.86 -0.17
CA HIS A 153 0.58 22.23 -1.16
C HIS A 153 0.59 20.68 -1.10
N HIS A 154 -0.47 20.08 -1.64
CA HIS A 154 -1.30 19.14 -0.88
C HIS A 154 -1.13 17.64 -1.15
N HIS A 155 -0.23 17.21 -2.04
CA HIS A 155 -0.07 15.77 -2.33
C HIS A 155 1.37 15.42 -2.72
N VAL A 156 2.03 14.61 -1.89
CA VAL A 156 3.28 13.93 -2.27
C VAL A 156 2.91 12.52 -2.67
N GLU A 157 3.27 12.12 -3.90
CA GLU A 157 3.18 10.74 -4.37
C GLU A 157 4.53 10.03 -4.18
N ILE A 158 4.53 8.89 -3.48
CA ILE A 158 5.75 8.12 -3.22
C ILE A 158 5.48 6.66 -3.58
N PRO A 159 6.25 6.07 -4.52
CA PRO A 159 6.24 4.63 -4.72
C PRO A 159 7.01 3.96 -3.58
N ILE A 160 6.40 2.95 -2.95
CA ILE A 160 7.03 2.15 -1.89
C ILE A 160 6.89 0.69 -2.25
N GLN A 161 8.01 -0.03 -2.14
CA GLN A 161 8.07 -1.47 -2.27
C GLN A 161 8.15 -2.08 -0.87
N PHE A 162 7.26 -3.03 -0.59
CA PHE A 162 7.29 -3.82 0.64
C PHE A 162 7.85 -5.20 0.33
N SER A 163 8.82 -5.63 1.12
CA SER A 163 9.31 -7.01 1.15
C SER A 163 9.21 -7.55 2.57
N SER A 164 8.88 -8.83 2.70
CA SER A 164 8.92 -9.54 3.99
C SER A 164 10.30 -10.13 4.31
N ILE A 165 11.24 -9.99 3.39
CA ILE A 165 12.64 -10.38 3.57
C ILE A 165 13.46 -9.09 3.50
N CYS A 166 14.16 -8.78 4.59
CA CYS A 166 15.28 -7.85 4.57
C CYS A 166 16.42 -8.54 3.84
N ASP A 167 16.46 -8.44 2.51
CA ASP A 167 17.70 -8.68 1.80
C ASP A 167 18.48 -7.37 1.87
N GLU A 168 19.48 -7.29 2.74
CA GLU A 168 20.31 -6.09 2.94
C GLU A 168 20.99 -5.64 1.63
N ASN A 169 21.00 -6.50 0.60
CA ASN A 169 21.58 -6.24 -0.72
C ASN A 169 20.57 -5.70 -1.75
N GLN A 170 19.27 -5.62 -1.45
CA GLN A 170 18.31 -4.98 -2.36
C GLN A 170 18.29 -3.47 -2.12
N LEU A 171 19.08 -2.74 -2.91
CA LEU A 171 19.00 -1.28 -2.99
C LEU A 171 17.58 -0.87 -3.39
N ILE A 172 16.92 -0.12 -2.51
CA ILE A 172 15.65 0.55 -2.81
C ILE A 172 15.93 1.51 -3.97
N TYR A 173 15.52 1.13 -5.18
CA TYR A 173 15.68 1.98 -6.34
C TYR A 173 14.73 3.18 -6.23
N THR A 174 15.28 4.33 -5.86
CA THR A 174 14.59 5.62 -5.99
C THR A 174 15.07 6.28 -7.28
N LYS A 175 14.15 6.68 -8.16
CA LYS A 175 14.52 7.65 -9.20
C LYS A 175 14.87 8.96 -8.48
N SER A 176 16.15 9.32 -8.45
CA SER A 176 16.54 10.69 -8.14
C SER A 176 15.86 11.61 -9.15
N LEU A 177 15.36 12.75 -8.68
CA LEU A 177 14.92 13.85 -9.53
C LEU A 177 16.16 14.66 -9.96
N ASP A 178 17.11 13.98 -10.60
CA ASP A 178 18.19 14.64 -11.33
C ASP A 178 17.69 15.02 -12.72
#